data_AF-A0A7S8ILL3-F1
#
_entry.id   AF-A0A7S8ILL3-F1
#
_cell.length_a   1.000
_cell.length_b   1.000
_cell.length_c   1.000
_cell.angle_alpha   90.00
_cell.angle_beta   90.00
_cell.angle_gamma   90.00
#
_symmetry.space_group_name_H-M   'P 1'
#
loop_
_entity.id
_entity.type
_entity.pdbx_description
1 polymer ?
#
loop_
_entity_poly.entity_id
_entity_poly.type
_entity_poly.pdbx_seq_one_letter_code
_entity_poly.pdbx_strand_id
1 'polypeptide(L)'
;MLLTQNEVAERLRCSVAKVKRLRMTGLLAYLPGRPVMIEEADFEKYKENLKVKALPQVDKKKEIRGGTKLESPSALARRIWLGRQNFQLEKESRRRKANRNP
;
A
#
# COMPACT_ATOMS: atom_id res chain seq x y z
N MET A 1 21.77 25.76 -3.63
CA MET A 1 22.80 25.35 -4.61
C MET A 1 22.14 24.83 -5.88
N LEU A 2 22.84 24.79 -7.02
CA LEU A 2 22.38 24.09 -8.23
C LEU A 2 23.03 22.71 -8.29
N LEU A 3 22.21 21.69 -8.55
CA LEU A 3 22.65 20.31 -8.68
C LEU A 3 22.41 19.83 -10.10
N THR A 4 23.34 19.10 -10.65
CA THR A 4 23.16 18.41 -11.92
C THR A 4 22.25 17.20 -11.75
N GLN A 5 21.69 16.74 -12.87
CA GLN A 5 20.89 15.51 -12.90
C GLN A 5 21.65 14.28 -12.32
N ASN A 6 22.97 14.21 -12.50
CA ASN A 6 23.79 13.10 -12.02
C ASN A 6 23.97 13.18 -10.50
N GLU A 7 24.30 14.35 -9.96
CA GLU A 7 24.44 14.55 -8.51
C GLU A 7 23.13 14.25 -7.77
N VAL A 8 21.98 14.65 -8.35
CA VAL A 8 20.67 14.30 -7.78
C VAL A 8 20.44 12.78 -7.79
N ALA A 9 20.86 12.09 -8.86
CA ALA A 9 20.73 10.65 -8.96
C ALA A 9 21.57 9.93 -7.89
N GLU A 10 22.80 10.39 -7.66
CA GLU A 10 23.70 9.90 -6.61
C GLU A 10 23.11 10.13 -5.21
N ARG A 11 22.64 11.36 -4.92
CA ARG A 11 22.02 11.70 -3.63
C ARG A 11 20.76 10.87 -3.34
N LEU A 12 19.97 10.54 -4.36
CA LEU A 12 18.79 9.66 -4.24
C LEU A 12 19.12 8.17 -4.28
N ARG A 13 20.38 7.81 -4.53
CA ARG A 13 20.83 6.42 -4.77
C ARG A 13 19.97 5.72 -5.84
N CYS A 14 19.75 6.40 -6.96
CA CYS A 14 18.93 5.90 -8.04
C CYS A 14 19.54 6.18 -9.42
N SER A 15 18.97 5.60 -10.47
CA SER A 15 19.46 5.82 -11.83
C SER A 15 19.11 7.22 -12.35
N VAL A 16 19.99 7.77 -13.21
CA VAL A 16 19.78 9.03 -13.95
C VAL A 16 18.47 9.00 -14.77
N ALA A 17 18.08 7.82 -15.27
CA ALA A 17 16.82 7.60 -15.97
C ALA A 17 15.60 7.81 -15.08
N LYS A 18 15.67 7.44 -13.79
CA LYS A 18 14.61 7.74 -12.81
C LYS A 18 14.46 9.24 -12.62
N VAL A 19 15.57 9.96 -12.44
CA VAL A 19 15.55 11.43 -12.32
C VAL A 19 14.97 12.08 -13.59
N LYS A 20 15.35 11.60 -14.78
CA LYS A 20 14.73 12.04 -16.05
C LYS A 20 13.22 11.85 -16.03
N ARG A 21 12.73 10.68 -15.61
CA ARG A 21 11.28 10.40 -15.50
C ARG A 21 10.61 11.38 -14.55
N LEU A 22 11.14 11.59 -13.34
CA LEU A 22 10.59 12.51 -12.34
C LEU A 22 10.42 13.94 -12.89
N ARG A 23 11.40 14.41 -13.68
CA ARG A 23 11.34 15.69 -14.37
C ARG A 23 10.22 15.72 -15.42
N MET A 24 10.16 14.71 -16.27
CA MET A 24 9.16 14.62 -17.33
C MET A 24 7.73 14.47 -16.82
N THR A 25 7.55 13.83 -15.66
CA THR A 25 6.24 13.70 -15.00
C THR A 25 5.86 14.93 -14.16
N GLY A 26 6.71 15.95 -14.08
CA GLY A 26 6.47 17.15 -13.28
C GLY A 26 6.57 16.95 -11.76
N LEU A 27 7.13 15.81 -11.31
CA LEU A 27 7.31 15.52 -9.88
C LEU A 27 8.56 16.19 -9.29
N LEU A 28 9.52 16.54 -10.14
CA LEU A 28 10.74 17.24 -9.76
C LEU A 28 10.97 18.40 -10.72
N ALA A 29 10.95 19.62 -10.18
CA ALA A 29 11.24 20.82 -10.95
C ALA A 29 12.71 20.84 -11.40
N TYR A 30 12.96 21.47 -12.55
CA TYR A 30 14.29 21.54 -13.14
C TYR A 30 14.43 22.77 -14.02
N LEU A 31 15.69 23.18 -14.18
CA LEU A 31 16.11 24.23 -15.09
C LEU A 31 16.58 23.60 -16.42
N PRO A 32 15.95 23.91 -17.56
CA PRO A 32 16.36 23.38 -18.84
C PRO A 32 17.73 23.93 -19.24
N GLY A 33 18.61 23.06 -19.75
CA GLY A 33 20.00 23.40 -20.08
C GLY A 33 20.84 22.18 -20.47
N ARG A 34 22.12 22.43 -20.76
CA ARG A 34 23.14 21.40 -21.07
C ARG A 34 24.37 21.68 -20.17
N PRO A 35 24.48 21.06 -18.99
CA PRO A 35 23.65 20.00 -18.41
C PRO A 35 22.33 20.51 -17.79
N VAL A 36 21.39 19.60 -17.55
CA VAL A 36 20.16 19.90 -16.79
C VAL A 36 20.53 20.15 -15.34
N MET A 37 19.99 21.25 -14.81
CA MET A 37 20.17 21.64 -13.41
C MET A 37 18.86 21.51 -12.64
N ILE A 38 18.97 21.25 -11.35
CA ILE A 38 17.88 21.10 -10.40
C ILE A 38 18.26 21.96 -9.20
N GLU A 39 17.34 22.81 -8.75
CA GLU A 39 17.57 23.59 -7.55
C GLU A 39 17.54 22.68 -6.33
N GLU A 40 18.45 22.92 -5.40
CA GLU A 40 18.51 22.16 -4.16
C GLU A 40 17.22 22.29 -3.33
N ALA A 41 16.55 23.44 -3.38
CA ALA A 41 15.27 23.65 -2.72
C ALA A 41 14.16 22.73 -3.28
N ASP A 42 14.08 22.59 -4.61
CA ASP A 42 13.14 21.70 -5.26
C ASP A 42 13.45 20.22 -4.99
N PHE A 43 14.74 19.90 -4.96
CA PHE A 43 15.21 18.57 -4.57
C PHE A 43 14.79 18.19 -3.15
N GLU A 44 15.01 19.08 -2.18
CA GLU A 44 14.59 18.84 -0.79
C GLU A 44 13.06 18.80 -0.66
N LYS A 45 12.32 19.65 -1.38
CA LYS A 45 10.85 19.59 -1.43
C LYS A 45 10.36 18.22 -1.92
N TYR A 46 10.99 17.66 -2.94
CA TYR A 46 10.69 16.31 -3.41
C TYR A 46 10.99 15.25 -2.32
N LYS A 47 12.12 15.36 -1.60
CA LYS A 47 12.45 14.46 -0.48
C LYS A 47 11.44 14.54 0.67
N GLU A 48 11.01 15.74 1.03
CA GLU A 48 9.98 15.92 2.06
C GLU A 48 8.64 15.31 1.66
N ASN A 49 8.28 15.35 0.37
CA ASN A 49 7.09 14.67 -0.14
C ASN A 49 7.23 13.14 -0.18
N LEU A 50 8.45 12.62 -0.35
CA LEU A 50 8.73 11.18 -0.29
C LEU A 50 8.61 10.61 1.11
N LYS A 51 8.93 11.41 2.14
CA LYS A 51 8.67 11.03 3.51
C LYS A 51 7.15 10.93 3.64
N VAL A 52 6.63 9.71 3.63
CA VAL A 52 5.28 9.44 4.12
C VAL A 52 5.26 10.08 5.50
N LYS A 53 4.57 11.22 5.63
CA LYS A 53 4.24 11.75 6.95
C LYS A 53 3.49 10.60 7.57
N ALA A 54 4.15 9.85 8.46
CA ALA A 54 3.46 8.99 9.38
C ALA A 54 2.53 9.97 10.08
N LEU A 55 1.27 9.98 9.62
CA LEU A 55 0.23 10.70 10.33
C LEU A 55 0.41 10.23 11.77
N PRO A 56 0.54 11.14 12.75
CA PRO A 56 0.50 10.70 14.13
C PRO A 56 -0.71 9.80 14.21
N GLN A 57 -0.51 8.57 14.71
CA GLN A 57 -1.60 7.63 14.94
C GLN A 57 -2.59 8.43 15.76
N VAL A 58 -3.63 8.97 15.11
CA VAL A 58 -4.70 9.63 15.83
C VAL A 58 -5.29 8.46 16.55
N ASP A 59 -4.96 8.37 17.84
CA ASP A 59 -5.59 7.48 18.79
C ASP A 59 -7.07 7.86 18.76
N LYS A 60 -7.78 7.33 17.77
CA LYS A 60 -9.23 7.29 17.75
C LYS A 60 -9.52 6.34 18.89
N LYS A 61 -9.54 6.87 20.11
CA LYS A 61 -10.35 6.36 21.22
C LYS A 61 -11.76 6.28 20.64
N LYS A 62 -12.03 5.17 19.95
CA LYS A 62 -13.38 4.76 19.65
C LYS A 62 -13.96 4.52 21.03
N GLU A 63 -14.75 5.46 21.51
CA GLU A 63 -15.81 5.12 22.44
C GLU A 63 -16.63 4.05 21.74
N ILE A 64 -16.30 2.78 21.99
CA ILE A 64 -17.11 1.64 21.59
C ILE A 64 -18.33 1.71 22.51
N ARG A 65 -19.31 2.54 22.14
CA ARG A 65 -20.66 2.43 22.68
C ARG A 65 -21.23 1.13 22.13
N GLY A 66 -21.23 0.08 22.95
CA GLY A 66 -21.83 -1.23 22.64
C GLY A 66 -20.84 -2.25 22.08
N GLY A 67 -20.17 -2.99 22.96
CA GLY A 67 -19.15 -3.97 22.61
C GLY A 67 -19.69 -5.20 21.87
N THR A 68 -19.48 -5.25 20.55
CA THR A 68 -19.32 -6.54 19.87
C THR A 68 -17.90 -7.00 20.18
N LYS A 69 -17.74 -8.10 20.92
CA LYS A 69 -16.41 -8.71 21.17
C LYS A 69 -15.73 -8.91 19.82
N LEU A 70 -14.63 -8.19 19.58
CA LEU A 70 -13.77 -8.42 18.43
C LEU A 70 -13.29 -9.87 18.51
N GLU A 71 -13.79 -10.74 17.61
CA GLU A 71 -13.30 -12.11 17.50
C GLU A 71 -11.79 -12.06 17.25
N SER A 72 -11.02 -12.88 17.96
CA SER A 72 -9.61 -13.02 17.59
C SER A 72 -9.52 -13.48 16.13
N PRO A 73 -8.51 -13.05 15.37
CA PRO A 73 -8.34 -13.49 13.98
C PRO A 73 -8.41 -15.01 13.82
N SER A 74 -7.91 -15.75 14.82
CA SER A 74 -7.99 -17.21 14.90
C SER A 74 -9.42 -17.74 15.06
N ALA A 75 -10.28 -17.07 15.83
CA ALA A 75 -11.69 -17.46 15.99
C ALA A 75 -12.49 -17.25 14.70
N LEU A 76 -12.28 -16.12 14.02
CA LEU A 76 -12.90 -15.83 12.73
C LEU A 76 -12.47 -16.86 11.67
N ALA A 77 -11.17 -17.17 11.60
CA ALA A 77 -10.63 -18.17 10.69
C ALA A 77 -11.25 -19.56 10.92
N ARG A 78 -11.40 -19.97 12.19
CA ARG A 78 -12.08 -21.23 12.55
C ARG A 78 -13.54 -21.24 12.10
N ARG A 79 -14.28 -20.16 12.32
CA ARG A 79 -15.70 -20.05 11.91
C ARG A 79 -15.87 -20.15 10.41
N ILE A 80 -15.04 -19.46 9.64
CA ILE A 80 -15.05 -19.51 8.17
C ILE A 80 -14.71 -20.94 7.69
N TRP A 81 -13.71 -21.58 8.30
CA TRP A 81 -13.29 -22.93 7.95
C TRP A 81 -14.41 -23.95 8.21
N LEU A 82 -15.02 -23.91 9.41
CA LEU A 82 -16.14 -24.79 9.75
C LEU A 82 -17.36 -24.55 8.85
N GLY A 83 -17.67 -23.30 8.52
CA GLY A 83 -18.74 -22.98 7.58
C GLY A 83 -18.52 -23.62 6.20
N ARG A 84 -17.28 -23.60 5.70
CA ARG A 84 -16.91 -24.29 4.45
C ARG A 84 -17.06 -25.80 4.56
N GLN A 85 -16.62 -26.41 5.66
CA GLN A 85 -16.73 -27.86 5.88
C GLN A 85 -18.20 -28.31 5.94
N ASN A 86 -19.03 -27.59 6.70
CA ASN A 86 -20.46 -27.88 6.83
C ASN A 86 -21.18 -27.79 5.47
N PHE A 87 -20.85 -26.80 4.65
CA PHE A 87 -21.40 -26.68 3.29
C PHE A 87 -21.06 -27.89 2.41
N GLN A 88 -19.83 -28.42 2.48
CA GLN A 88 -19.45 -29.61 1.71
C GLN A 88 -20.21 -30.86 2.19
N LEU A 89 -20.32 -31.05 3.50
CA LEU A 89 -21.09 -32.17 4.08
C LEU A 89 -22.58 -32.09 3.69
N GLU A 90 -23.17 -30.90 3.72
CA GLU A 90 -24.55 -30.69 3.29
C GLU A 90 -24.71 -31.00 1.80
N LYS A 91 -23.78 -30.55 0.96
CA LYS A 91 -23.78 -30.86 -0.48
C LYS A 91 -23.69 -32.37 -0.74
N GLU A 92 -22.84 -33.09 -0.02
CA GLU A 92 -22.70 -34.55 -0.15
C GLU A 92 -23.93 -35.31 0.34
N SER A 93 -24.50 -34.90 1.47
CA SER A 93 -25.73 -35.53 2.00
C SER A 93 -26.91 -35.35 1.04
N ARG A 94 -27.08 -34.15 0.45
CA ARG A 94 -28.08 -33.90 -0.60
C ARG A 94 -27.85 -34.79 -1.84
N ARG A 95 -26.61 -34.94 -2.30
CA ARG A 95 -26.25 -35.84 -3.42
C ARG A 95 -26.58 -37.30 -3.11
N ARG A 96 -26.24 -37.78 -1.91
CA ARG A 96 -26.54 -39.16 -1.49
C ARG A 96 -28.04 -39.42 -1.38
N LYS A 97 -28.83 -38.44 -0.92
CA LYS A 97 -30.29 -38.55 -0.85
C LYS A 97 -30.93 -38.57 -2.24
N ALA A 98 -30.45 -37.74 -3.16
CA ALA A 98 -30.92 -37.73 -4.55
C ALA A 98 -30.63 -39.06 -5.26
N ASN A 99 -29.50 -39.73 -4.95
CA ASN A 99 -29.14 -41.02 -5.53
C ASN A 99 -29.86 -42.22 -4.86
N ARG A 100 -30.58 -42.00 -3.76
CA ARG A 100 -31.29 -43.05 -3.00
C ARG A 100 -32.79 -43.14 -3.32
N ASN A 101 -33.33 -42.21 -4.11
CA ASN A 101 -34.70 -42.26 -4.58
C ASN A 101 -34.65 -42.49 -6.10
N PRO A 102 -34.93 -43.73 -6.59
CA PRO A 102 -34.91 -44.03 -8.01
C PRO A 102 -36.00 -43.28 -8.78
#